data_AF-A0A7Z1GMJ4-F1
#
_entry.id   AF-A0A7Z1GMJ4-F1
#
_cell.length_a   1.000
_cell.length_b   1.000
_cell.length_c   1.000
_cell.angle_alpha   90.00
_cell.angle_beta   90.00
_cell.angle_gamma   90.00
#
_symmetry.space_group_name_H-M   'P 1'
#
loop_
_entity.id
_entity.type
_entity.pdbx_description
1 polymer ?
#
loop_
_entity_poly.entity_id
_entity_poly.type
_entity_poly.pdbx_seq_one_letter_code
_entity_poly.pdbx_strand_id
1 'polypeptide(L)'
;MMRSLLIGCLLLLSACASQAPLPEKTPALALPLQLHVQRLADGQSQDWLLVIQREGGAIRWSMMDPLGIPQARQKLIDGQWQADGLLPPNPQARELFAALLFALASADDVRALYPGAQAMDLTRTLPGHWQIVYQSSEVFSVNMSDQPLSYRITPLGAAR
;
A
#
# COMPACT_ATOMS: atom_id res chain seq x y z
N MET A 1 30.29 -28.14 8.07
CA MET A 1 28.88 -28.56 8.00
C MET A 1 27.95 -27.58 8.71
N MET A 2 28.03 -27.38 10.04
CA MET A 2 27.15 -26.45 10.78
C MET A 2 27.20 -24.98 10.26
N ARG A 3 28.40 -24.46 9.95
CA ARG A 3 28.59 -23.08 9.45
C ARG A 3 27.97 -22.85 8.07
N SER A 4 28.03 -23.83 7.18
CA SER A 4 27.44 -23.77 5.84
C SER A 4 25.91 -23.82 5.90
N LEU A 5 25.37 -24.61 6.83
CA LEU A 5 23.93 -24.68 7.11
C LEU A 5 23.40 -23.33 7.66
N LEU A 6 24.16 -22.69 8.55
CA LEU A 6 23.82 -21.38 9.12
C LEU A 6 23.83 -20.27 8.05
N ILE A 7 24.82 -20.26 7.15
CA ILE A 7 24.88 -19.28 6.06
C ILE A 7 23.73 -19.50 5.07
N GLY A 8 23.40 -20.74 4.73
CA GLY A 8 22.23 -21.05 3.90
C GLY A 8 20.92 -20.62 4.56
N CYS A 9 20.77 -20.82 5.87
CA CYS A 9 19.57 -20.40 6.61
C CYS A 9 19.42 -18.87 6.64
N LEU A 10 20.51 -18.14 6.86
CA LEU A 10 20.53 -16.67 6.82
C LEU A 10 20.14 -16.11 5.44
N LEU A 11 20.57 -16.76 4.35
CA LEU A 11 20.20 -16.37 2.98
C LEU A 11 18.71 -16.64 2.68
N LEU A 12 18.14 -17.72 3.22
CA LEU A 12 16.70 -18.02 3.09
C LEU A 12 15.83 -17.04 3.89
N LEU A 13 16.32 -16.52 5.03
CA LEU A 13 15.62 -15.54 5.85
C LEU A 13 15.61 -14.13 5.21
N SER A 14 16.65 -13.75 4.46
CA SER A 14 16.69 -12.44 3.78
C SER A 14 15.71 -12.32 2.61
N ALA A 15 15.28 -13.43 1.99
CA ALA A 15 14.32 -13.40 0.89
C ALA A 15 12.88 -13.03 1.33
N CYS A 16 12.58 -13.11 2.63
CA CYS A 16 11.27 -12.76 3.19
C CYS A 16 11.21 -11.34 3.77
N ALA A 17 12.29 -10.54 3.65
CA ALA A 17 12.47 -9.31 4.42
C ALA A 17 12.29 -8.00 3.63
N SER A 18 11.90 -8.02 2.35
CA SER A 18 11.54 -6.78 1.65
C SER A 18 10.14 -6.32 2.06
N GLN A 19 10.03 -5.78 3.27
CA GLN A 19 8.82 -5.13 3.74
C GLN A 19 8.69 -3.77 3.03
N ALA A 20 7.52 -3.51 2.47
CA ALA A 20 7.17 -2.20 1.92
C ALA A 20 7.51 -1.09 2.93
N PRO A 21 8.13 0.03 2.51
CA PRO A 21 8.45 1.13 3.42
C PRO A 21 7.17 1.69 4.04
N LEU A 22 7.17 1.81 5.37
CA LEU A 22 6.09 2.35 6.17
C LEU A 22 6.47 3.74 6.67
N PRO A 23 5.48 4.61 6.94
CA PRO A 23 5.77 5.96 7.41
C PRO A 23 6.34 5.92 8.84
N GLU A 24 7.20 6.88 9.18
CA GLU A 24 7.77 6.98 10.54
C GLU A 24 6.69 7.13 11.63
N LYS A 25 5.54 7.69 11.26
CA LYS A 25 4.36 7.84 12.12
C LYS A 25 3.11 7.53 11.31
N THR A 26 2.03 7.11 11.98
CA THR A 26 0.77 6.86 11.26
C THR A 26 0.21 8.18 10.72
N PRO A 27 0.01 8.34 9.39
CA PRO A 27 -0.51 9.57 8.81
C PRO A 27 -1.95 9.84 9.24
N ALA A 28 -2.30 11.11 9.36
CA ALA A 28 -3.69 11.54 9.46
C ALA A 28 -4.36 11.40 8.08
N LEU A 29 -5.31 10.47 7.97
CA LEU A 29 -6.10 10.25 6.76
C LEU A 29 -7.54 10.74 6.95
N ALA A 30 -8.14 11.29 5.89
CA ALA A 30 -9.55 11.68 5.85
C ALA A 30 -10.44 10.42 5.69
N LEU A 31 -10.67 9.70 6.79
CA LEU A 31 -11.43 8.45 6.79
C LEU A 31 -12.92 8.67 7.16
N PRO A 32 -13.85 7.83 6.67
CA PRO A 32 -13.62 6.63 5.87
C PRO A 32 -13.39 6.93 4.38
N LEU A 33 -12.61 6.08 3.72
CA LEU A 33 -12.42 6.09 2.26
C LEU A 33 -12.97 4.80 1.66
N GLN A 34 -13.64 4.94 0.52
CA GLN A 34 -14.00 3.84 -0.35
C GLN A 34 -13.37 4.12 -1.71
N LEU A 35 -12.50 3.23 -2.15
CA LEU A 35 -11.68 3.39 -3.34
C LEU A 35 -11.92 2.22 -4.27
N HIS A 36 -12.10 2.52 -5.55
CA HIS A 36 -11.93 1.57 -6.62
C HIS A 36 -10.44 1.47 -6.95
N VAL A 37 -9.94 0.24 -6.97
CA VAL A 37 -8.56 -0.10 -7.31
C VAL A 37 -8.59 -0.94 -8.57
N GLN A 38 -8.05 -0.40 -9.66
CA GLN A 38 -7.83 -1.16 -10.88
C GLN A 38 -6.36 -1.53 -10.98
N ARG A 39 -6.04 -2.82 -10.84
CA ARG A 39 -4.71 -3.38 -11.08
C ARG A 39 -4.49 -3.61 -12.57
N LEU A 40 -3.37 -3.15 -13.10
CA LEU A 40 -2.94 -3.33 -14.48
C LEU A 40 -1.57 -4.02 -14.49
N ALA A 41 -1.50 -5.24 -15.02
CA ALA A 41 -0.26 -6.01 -15.13
C ALA A 41 -0.33 -6.99 -16.30
N ASP A 42 0.73 -7.10 -17.08
CA ASP A 42 0.86 -8.10 -18.17
C ASP A 42 -0.33 -8.11 -19.15
N GLY A 43 -0.87 -6.93 -19.45
CA GLY A 43 -2.05 -6.76 -20.32
C GLY A 43 -3.38 -7.22 -19.71
N GLN A 44 -3.39 -7.61 -18.43
CA GLN A 44 -4.58 -7.97 -17.68
C GLN A 44 -5.01 -6.83 -16.75
N SER A 45 -6.32 -6.72 -16.55
CA SER A 45 -6.94 -5.79 -15.58
C SER A 45 -7.73 -6.57 -14.53
N GLN A 46 -7.62 -6.14 -13.28
CA GLN A 46 -8.42 -6.66 -12.16
C GLN A 46 -8.94 -5.49 -11.34
N ASP A 47 -10.22 -5.50 -11.03
CA ASP A 47 -10.88 -4.44 -10.28
C ASP A 47 -11.18 -4.91 -8.86
N TRP A 48 -10.94 -4.04 -7.89
CA TRP A 48 -11.20 -4.29 -6.47
C TRP A 48 -11.87 -3.08 -5.81
N LEU A 49 -12.67 -3.38 -4.79
CA LEU A 49 -13.15 -2.40 -3.81
C LEU A 49 -12.18 -2.42 -2.62
N LEU A 50 -11.63 -1.26 -2.27
CA LEU A 50 -10.86 -1.04 -1.06
C LEU A 50 -11.61 -0.09 -0.12
N VAL A 51 -11.84 -0.54 1.10
CA VAL A 51 -12.40 0.27 2.19
C VAL A 51 -11.34 0.52 3.25
N ILE A 52 -11.14 1.79 3.61
CA ILE A 52 -10.20 2.23 4.65
C ILE A 52 -11.00 2.96 5.73
N GLN A 53 -10.89 2.51 6.97
CA GLN A 53 -11.71 3.02 8.07
C GLN A 53 -10.96 3.04 9.39
N ARG A 54 -11.32 3.99 10.27
CA ARG A 54 -10.78 4.07 11.64
C ARG A 54 -11.52 3.10 12.55
N GLU A 55 -10.80 2.37 13.38
CA GLU A 55 -11.34 1.45 14.38
C GLU A 55 -10.53 1.53 15.67
N GLY A 56 -11.01 2.33 16.63
CA GLY A 56 -10.23 2.63 17.84
C GLY A 56 -8.89 3.28 17.48
N GLY A 57 -7.79 2.72 18.00
CA GLY A 57 -6.41 3.12 17.67
C GLY A 57 -5.87 2.58 16.34
N ALA A 58 -6.65 1.80 15.59
CA ALA A 58 -6.22 1.17 14.35
C ALA A 58 -6.83 1.85 13.11
N ILE A 59 -6.19 1.66 11.96
CA ILE A 59 -6.79 1.88 10.65
C ILE A 59 -6.99 0.52 9.99
N ARG A 60 -8.24 0.11 9.75
CA ARG A 60 -8.58 -1.13 9.07
C ARG A 60 -8.66 -0.89 7.55
N TRP A 61 -8.00 -1.77 6.81
CA TRP A 61 -7.97 -1.83 5.36
C TRP A 61 -8.59 -3.15 4.92
N SER A 62 -9.59 -3.09 4.04
CA SER A 62 -10.32 -4.26 3.56
C SER A 62 -10.49 -4.16 2.05
N MET A 63 -9.82 -5.06 1.34
CA MET A 63 -9.86 -5.16 -0.11
C MET A 63 -10.66 -6.40 -0.51
N MET A 64 -11.57 -6.26 -1.46
CA MET A 64 -12.41 -7.33 -1.99
C MET A 64 -12.59 -7.19 -3.49
N ASP A 65 -12.90 -8.31 -4.14
CA ASP A 65 -13.26 -8.31 -5.56
C ASP A 65 -14.70 -7.78 -5.78
N PRO A 66 -15.13 -7.61 -7.04
CA PRO A 66 -16.48 -7.10 -7.34
C PRO A 66 -17.61 -8.03 -6.90
N LEU A 67 -17.32 -9.31 -6.61
CA LEU A 67 -18.27 -10.28 -6.08
C LEU A 67 -18.32 -10.26 -4.53
N GLY A 68 -17.51 -9.40 -3.89
CA GLY A 68 -17.42 -9.27 -2.44
C GLY A 68 -16.49 -10.27 -1.77
N ILE A 69 -15.69 -11.04 -2.53
CA ILE A 69 -14.75 -12.02 -1.98
C ILE A 69 -13.53 -11.26 -1.42
N PRO A 70 -13.20 -11.42 -0.13
CA PRO A 70 -12.07 -10.73 0.48
C PRO A 70 -10.72 -11.16 -0.12
N GLN A 71 -9.94 -10.19 -0.60
CA GLN A 71 -8.61 -10.39 -1.17
C GLN A 71 -7.49 -10.13 -0.13
N ALA A 72 -7.71 -9.14 0.74
CA ALA A 72 -6.80 -8.84 1.84
C ALA A 72 -7.52 -8.03 2.94
N ARG A 73 -7.19 -8.34 4.20
CA ARG A 73 -7.67 -7.58 5.37
C ARG A 73 -6.53 -7.37 6.34
N GLN A 74 -6.27 -6.10 6.65
CA GLN A 74 -5.15 -5.71 7.49
C GLN A 74 -5.52 -4.54 8.38
N LYS A 75 -4.91 -4.46 9.56
CA LYS A 75 -4.98 -3.30 10.44
C LYS A 75 -3.59 -2.67 10.52
N LEU A 76 -3.51 -1.36 10.37
CA LEU A 76 -2.34 -0.58 10.73
C LEU A 76 -2.49 -0.18 12.20
N ILE A 77 -1.62 -0.71 13.05
CA ILE A 77 -1.59 -0.48 14.50
C ILE A 77 -0.16 -0.09 14.86
N ASP A 78 0.03 1.06 15.49
CA ASP A 78 1.34 1.58 15.88
C ASP A 78 2.37 1.57 14.72
N GLY A 79 1.92 1.95 13.52
CA GLY A 79 2.74 1.97 12.32
C GLY A 79 3.09 0.60 11.73
N GLN A 80 2.51 -0.50 12.23
CA GLN A 80 2.78 -1.86 11.76
C GLN A 80 1.52 -2.52 11.19
N TRP A 81 1.70 -3.31 10.14
CA TRP A 81 0.62 -4.10 9.54
C TRP A 81 0.39 -5.39 10.32
N GLN A 82 -0.85 -5.60 10.74
CA GLN A 82 -1.32 -6.83 11.35
C GLN A 82 -2.41 -7.46 10.49
N ALA A 83 -2.46 -8.80 10.47
CA ALA A 83 -3.54 -9.51 9.79
C ALA A 83 -4.87 -9.27 10.53
N ASP A 84 -5.95 -9.06 9.77
CA ASP A 84 -7.29 -8.88 10.32
C ASP A 84 -8.19 -10.05 9.87
N GLY A 85 -8.13 -11.16 10.63
CA GLY A 85 -8.83 -12.41 10.33
C GLY A 85 -7.90 -13.52 9.85
N LEU A 86 -8.46 -14.50 9.12
CA LEU A 86 -7.79 -15.75 8.74
C LEU A 86 -7.41 -15.81 7.24
N LEU A 87 -7.41 -14.68 6.54
CA LEU A 87 -6.99 -14.66 5.14
C LEU A 87 -5.49 -14.99 5.01
N PRO A 88 -5.09 -15.71 3.96
CA PRO A 88 -3.68 -15.96 3.71
C PRO A 88 -2.92 -14.64 3.50
N PRO A 89 -1.62 -14.59 3.82
CA PRO A 89 -0.79 -13.42 3.54
C PRO A 89 -0.85 -13.04 2.06
N ASN A 90 -1.12 -11.76 1.79
CA ASN A 90 -1.14 -11.19 0.45
C ASN A 90 -0.08 -10.08 0.37
N PRO A 91 1.17 -10.39 -0.03
CA PRO A 91 2.26 -9.41 -0.04
C PRO A 91 2.01 -8.29 -1.05
N GLN A 92 1.39 -8.59 -2.19
CA GLN A 92 1.03 -7.58 -3.20
C GLN A 92 0.02 -6.56 -2.65
N ALA A 93 -1.01 -7.03 -1.94
CA ALA A 93 -1.95 -6.12 -1.29
C ALA A 93 -1.28 -5.29 -0.18
N ARG A 94 -0.35 -5.88 0.57
CA ARG A 94 0.41 -5.17 1.61
C ARG A 94 1.30 -4.06 1.02
N GLU A 95 1.97 -4.35 -0.10
CA GLU A 95 2.74 -3.37 -0.86
C GLU A 95 1.85 -2.23 -1.35
N LEU A 96 0.70 -2.57 -1.96
CA LEU A 96 -0.28 -1.58 -2.38
C LEU A 96 -0.76 -0.72 -1.21
N PHE A 97 -1.08 -1.30 -0.06
CA PHE A 97 -1.55 -0.54 1.10
C PHE A 97 -0.48 0.43 1.62
N ALA A 98 0.80 0.04 1.60
CA ALA A 98 1.91 0.92 1.93
C ALA A 98 2.07 2.08 0.92
N ALA A 99 1.95 1.79 -0.38
CA ALA A 99 1.96 2.81 -1.42
C ALA A 99 0.78 3.78 -1.30
N LEU A 100 -0.40 3.29 -0.89
CA LEU A 100 -1.58 4.11 -0.65
C LEU A 100 -1.45 4.97 0.61
N LEU A 101 -0.80 4.49 1.68
CA LEU A 101 -0.44 5.34 2.83
C LEU A 101 0.44 6.52 2.39
N PHE A 102 1.43 6.25 1.53
CA PHE A 102 2.30 7.29 0.97
C PHE A 102 1.53 8.27 0.07
N ALA A 103 0.61 7.75 -0.75
CA ALA A 103 -0.17 8.56 -1.68
C ALA A 103 -1.18 9.47 -0.98
N LEU A 104 -1.90 8.92 0.00
CA LEU A 104 -2.99 9.60 0.71
C LEU A 104 -2.51 10.50 1.85
N ALA A 105 -1.24 10.41 2.24
CA ALA A 105 -0.66 11.32 3.23
C ALA A 105 -0.72 12.78 2.75
N SER A 106 -0.91 13.70 3.70
CA SER A 106 -0.87 15.15 3.42
C SER A 106 0.43 15.53 2.70
N ALA A 107 0.32 16.45 1.75
CA ALA A 107 1.48 16.96 1.02
C ALA A 107 2.52 17.62 1.94
N ASP A 108 2.05 18.25 3.02
CA ASP A 108 2.90 18.95 3.98
C ASP A 108 3.71 17.98 4.85
N ASP A 109 3.15 16.81 5.13
CA ASP A 109 3.75 15.83 6.05
C ASP A 109 4.59 14.76 5.34
N VAL A 110 4.44 14.58 4.02
CA VAL A 110 4.99 13.41 3.31
C VAL A 110 6.50 13.26 3.46
N ARG A 111 7.27 14.36 3.46
CA ARG A 111 8.73 14.32 3.62
C ARG A 111 9.17 13.99 5.04
N ALA A 112 8.36 14.35 6.04
CA ALA A 112 8.61 14.00 7.43
C ALA A 112 8.21 12.54 7.70
N LEU A 113 7.15 12.05 7.05
CA LEU A 113 6.68 10.67 7.20
C LEU A 113 7.54 9.67 6.42
N TYR A 114 8.12 10.08 5.29
CA TYR A 114 8.95 9.24 4.43
C TYR A 114 10.24 9.99 4.07
N PRO A 115 11.31 9.82 4.85
CA PRO A 115 12.62 10.35 4.49
C PRO A 115 13.06 9.86 3.11
N GLY A 116 13.50 10.78 2.25
CA GLY A 116 13.86 10.46 0.87
C GLY A 116 12.70 10.52 -0.13
N ALA A 117 11.47 10.76 0.32
CA ALA A 117 10.36 11.07 -0.57
C ALA A 117 10.65 12.35 -1.38
N GLN A 118 10.37 12.26 -2.67
CA GLN A 118 10.47 13.36 -3.62
C GLN A 118 9.06 13.74 -4.05
N ALA A 119 8.71 15.02 -3.96
CA ALA A 119 7.40 15.52 -4.38
C ALA A 119 7.60 16.72 -5.30
N MET A 120 7.06 16.64 -6.52
CA MET A 120 7.16 17.70 -7.53
C MET A 120 5.87 17.71 -8.36
N ASP A 121 5.21 18.86 -8.41
CA ASP A 121 3.93 19.06 -9.09
C ASP A 121 2.88 17.99 -8.72
N LEU A 122 2.40 17.26 -9.72
CA LEU A 122 1.43 16.17 -9.60
C LEU A 122 2.09 14.80 -9.47
N THR A 123 3.36 14.74 -9.04
CA THR A 123 4.09 13.48 -8.89
C THR A 123 4.75 13.39 -7.51
N ARG A 124 4.64 12.22 -6.88
CA ARG A 124 5.46 11.85 -5.72
C ARG A 124 6.18 10.55 -5.99
N THR A 125 7.45 10.48 -5.63
CA THR A 125 8.27 9.29 -5.82
C THR A 125 8.92 8.92 -4.50
N LEU A 126 8.86 7.65 -4.14
CA LEU A 126 9.73 7.06 -3.14
C LEU A 126 10.76 6.20 -3.90
N PRO A 127 12.01 6.68 -4.08
CA PRO A 127 12.99 6.01 -4.93
C PRO A 127 13.21 4.54 -4.54
N GLY A 128 13.23 3.65 -5.54
CA GLY A 128 13.39 2.21 -5.33
C GLY A 128 12.10 1.48 -4.91
N HIS A 129 10.95 2.17 -4.88
CA HIS A 129 9.69 1.56 -4.44
C HIS A 129 8.54 1.86 -5.42
N TRP A 130 8.05 3.10 -5.43
CA TRP A 130 6.89 3.48 -6.24
C TRP A 130 6.88 4.96 -6.61
N GLN A 131 6.17 5.25 -7.69
CA GLN A 131 5.82 6.59 -8.14
C GLN A 131 4.30 6.75 -8.16
N ILE A 132 3.82 7.86 -7.61
CA ILE A 132 2.42 8.27 -7.60
C ILE A 132 2.26 9.43 -8.58
N VAL A 133 1.30 9.30 -9.50
CA VAL A 133 0.94 10.34 -10.47
C VAL A 133 -0.50 10.76 -10.22
N TYR A 134 -0.71 11.99 -9.76
CA TYR A 134 -1.99 12.51 -9.32
C TYR A 134 -2.75 13.21 -10.46
N GLN A 135 -4.06 13.00 -10.50
CA GLN A 135 -5.01 13.91 -11.15
C GLN A 135 -5.74 14.76 -10.11
N SER A 136 -5.97 14.21 -8.91
CA SER A 136 -6.43 14.90 -7.71
C SER A 136 -5.92 14.15 -6.46
N SER A 137 -6.29 14.58 -5.25
CA SER A 137 -5.87 13.92 -4.01
C SER A 137 -6.33 12.46 -3.88
N GLU A 138 -7.44 12.08 -4.51
CA GLU A 138 -8.04 10.73 -4.42
C GLU A 138 -8.13 10.02 -5.78
N VAL A 139 -7.75 10.71 -6.86
CA VAL A 139 -7.64 10.14 -8.20
C VAL A 139 -6.18 10.18 -8.63
N PHE A 140 -5.53 9.02 -8.65
CA PHE A 140 -4.12 8.91 -8.95
C PHE A 140 -3.76 7.50 -9.43
N SER A 141 -2.58 7.37 -10.03
CA SER A 141 -1.98 6.08 -10.37
C SER A 141 -0.79 5.78 -9.47
N VAL A 142 -0.60 4.52 -9.12
CA VAL A 142 0.57 3.97 -8.42
C VAL A 142 1.35 3.12 -9.41
N ASN A 143 2.59 3.51 -9.74
CA ASN A 143 3.50 2.74 -10.59
C ASN A 143 4.56 2.09 -9.69
N MET A 144 4.68 0.76 -9.76
CA MET A 144 5.68 0.00 -9.00
C MET A 144 7.04 0.05 -9.72
N SER A 145 8.13 0.32 -9.00
CA SER A 145 9.44 0.60 -9.64
C SER A 145 10.09 -0.61 -10.32
N ASP A 146 9.89 -1.83 -9.79
CA ASP A 146 10.66 -3.02 -10.21
C ASP A 146 9.91 -3.96 -11.17
N GLN A 147 8.69 -3.62 -11.56
CA GLN A 147 7.82 -4.50 -12.34
C GLN A 147 6.80 -3.72 -13.16
N PRO A 148 6.33 -4.25 -14.31
CA PRO A 148 5.29 -3.64 -15.15
C PRO A 148 3.89 -3.80 -14.50
N LEU A 149 3.76 -3.29 -13.28
CA LEU A 149 2.57 -3.34 -12.44
C LEU A 149 2.20 -1.92 -12.05
N SER A 150 0.96 -1.55 -12.35
CA SER A 150 0.40 -0.27 -11.91
C SER A 150 -1.00 -0.45 -11.34
N TYR A 151 -1.43 0.52 -10.55
CA TYR A 151 -2.78 0.60 -10.01
C TYR A 151 -3.37 1.96 -10.34
N ARG A 152 -4.62 2.00 -10.79
CA ARG A 152 -5.41 3.22 -10.88
C ARG A 152 -6.37 3.28 -9.71
N ILE A 153 -6.38 4.40 -9.01
CA ILE A 153 -7.16 4.64 -7.80
C ILE A 153 -8.19 5.73 -8.10
N THR A 154 -9.43 5.47 -7.75
CA THR A 154 -10.55 6.42 -7.91
C THR A 154 -11.51 6.28 -6.73
N PRO A 155 -12.11 7.36 -6.21
CA PRO A 155 -13.07 7.26 -5.11
C PRO A 155 -14.38 6.61 -5.57
N LEU A 156 -14.94 5.75 -4.72
CA LEU A 156 -16.28 5.16 -4.85
C LEU A 156 -17.24 5.89 -3.92
N GLY A 157 -17.64 7.10 -4.33
CA GLY A 157 -18.50 7.98 -3.55
C GLY A 157 -18.30 9.43 -3.98
N ALA A 158 -19.39 10.17 -4.09
CA ALA A 158 -19.38 11.52 -4.66
C ALA A 158 -18.49 12.47 -3.85
N ALA A 159 -17.62 13.19 -4.56
CA ALA A 159 -17.24 14.54 -4.16
C ALA A 159 -18.54 15.27 -3.79
N ARG A 160 -18.72 15.58 -2.50
CA ARG A 160 -19.74 16.53 -2.06
C ARG A 160 -19.11 17.91 -2.02
#